data_AF-A0A2M7YFU6-F1
#
_entry.id   AF-A0A2M7YFU6-F1
#
_cell.length_a   1.000
_cell.length_b   1.000
_cell.length_c   1.000
_cell.angle_alpha   90.00
_cell.angle_beta   90.00
_cell.angle_gamma   90.00
#
_symmetry.space_group_name_H-M   'P 1'
#
loop_
_entity.id
_entity.type
_entity.pdbx_description
1 polymer ?
#
loop_
_entity_poly.entity_id
_entity_poly.type
_entity_poly.pdbx_seq_one_letter_code
_entity_poly.pdbx_strand_id
1 'polypeptide(L)'
;RLNANEGAAIGNMHTLVTALGSYQANQSPASYPVQASAVGIVNLTTPLSDPPYIDTVLAGGTKQGYTFTYAGTQYAYTLVAAPAELGRTGNRSFFADESGVVRVGTDATGTPIE
;
A
#
# COMPACT_ATOMS: atom_id res chain seq x y z
N ARG A 1 16.90 -5.65 -13.07
CA ARG A 1 15.41 -5.67 -13.10
C ARG A 1 14.84 -5.83 -11.70
N LEU A 2 15.29 -6.82 -10.91
CA LEU A 2 14.94 -6.98 -9.49
C LEU A 2 15.01 -5.65 -8.71
N ASN A 3 16.20 -5.04 -8.59
CA ASN A 3 16.36 -3.79 -7.83
C ASN A 3 15.46 -2.64 -8.31
N ALA A 4 15.18 -2.57 -9.62
CA ALA A 4 14.31 -1.53 -10.17
C ALA A 4 12.84 -1.77 -9.76
N ASN A 5 12.39 -3.03 -9.77
CA ASN A 5 11.05 -3.39 -9.30
C ASN A 5 10.92 -3.16 -7.79
N GLU A 6 11.94 -3.50 -6.99
CA GLU A 6 11.91 -3.24 -5.54
C GLU A 6 11.87 -1.74 -5.25
N GLY A 7 12.67 -0.93 -5.95
CA GLY A 7 12.61 0.53 -5.83
C GLY A 7 11.25 1.10 -6.23
N ALA A 8 10.64 0.57 -7.29
CA ALA A 8 9.28 0.93 -7.67
C ALA A 8 8.24 0.50 -6.63
N ALA A 9 8.40 -0.67 -6.01
CA ALA A 9 7.53 -1.13 -4.94
C ALA A 9 7.57 -0.18 -3.74
N ILE A 10 8.76 0.24 -3.32
CA ILE A 10 8.96 1.22 -2.25
C ILE A 10 8.27 2.56 -2.60
N GLY A 11 8.48 3.09 -3.81
CA GLY A 11 7.82 4.32 -4.24
C GLY A 11 6.29 4.22 -4.26
N ASN A 12 5.74 3.08 -4.69
CA ASN A 12 4.30 2.81 -4.65
C ASN A 12 3.78 2.66 -3.20
N MET A 13 4.56 2.09 -2.28
CA MET A 13 4.22 2.04 -0.85
C MET A 13 4.09 3.45 -0.26
N HIS A 14 5.05 4.34 -0.50
CA HIS A 14 4.96 5.73 -0.04
C HIS A 14 3.78 6.48 -0.65
N THR A 15 3.47 6.21 -1.93
CA THR A 15 2.28 6.77 -2.59
C THR A 15 1.00 6.32 -1.87
N LEU A 16 0.87 5.04 -1.56
CA LEU A 16 -0.28 4.48 -0.85
C LEU A 16 -0.41 5.03 0.58
N VAL A 17 0.69 5.09 1.33
CA VAL A 17 0.71 5.67 2.69
C VAL A 17 0.25 7.13 2.67
N THR A 18 0.77 7.93 1.73
CA THR A 18 0.39 9.35 1.58
C THR A 18 -1.09 9.49 1.22
N ALA A 19 -1.59 8.64 0.32
CA ALA A 19 -2.99 8.61 -0.08
C ALA A 19 -3.91 8.22 1.09
N LEU A 20 -3.54 7.21 1.88
CA LEU A 20 -4.28 6.80 3.08
C LEU A 20 -4.31 7.90 4.14
N GLY A 21 -3.19 8.59 4.37
CA GLY A 21 -3.14 9.74 5.27
C GLY A 21 -4.04 10.90 4.81
N SER A 22 -4.04 11.17 3.50
CA SER A 22 -4.91 12.20 2.90
C SER A 22 -6.39 11.80 3.03
N TYR A 23 -6.75 10.56 2.66
CA TYR A 23 -8.11 10.03 2.84
C TYR A 23 -8.57 10.21 4.29
N GLN A 24 -7.75 9.80 5.26
CA GLN A 24 -8.07 9.90 6.68
C GLN A 24 -8.33 11.34 7.13
N ALA A 25 -7.47 12.29 6.69
CA ALA A 25 -7.62 13.71 7.00
C ALA A 25 -8.88 14.33 6.38
N ASN A 26 -9.40 13.75 5.29
CA ASN A 26 -10.64 14.17 4.65
C ASN A 26 -11.91 13.58 5.28
N GLN A 27 -11.80 12.64 6.23
CA GLN A 27 -12.96 12.07 6.91
C GLN A 27 -13.33 12.82 8.19
N SER A 28 -14.62 12.90 8.49
CA SER A 28 -15.14 13.41 9.77
C SER A 28 -16.15 12.40 10.34
N PRO A 29 -15.78 11.60 11.37
CA PRO A 29 -14.48 11.56 12.05
C PRO A 29 -13.35 10.94 11.20
N ALA A 30 -12.10 11.27 11.55
CA ALA A 30 -10.90 10.73 10.89
C ALA A 30 -10.94 9.20 10.85
N SER A 31 -10.83 8.62 9.66
CA SER A 31 -10.94 7.18 9.45
C SER A 31 -10.27 6.69 8.18
N TYR A 32 -9.79 5.45 8.19
CA TYR A 32 -9.24 4.79 7.01
C TYR A 32 -10.32 3.99 6.26
N PRO A 33 -10.07 3.64 4.98
CA PRO A 33 -10.97 2.77 4.23
C PRO A 33 -11.14 1.40 4.92
N VAL A 34 -12.36 1.05 5.28
CA VAL A 34 -12.64 -0.29 5.82
C VAL A 34 -12.64 -1.30 4.67
N GLN A 35 -11.76 -2.29 4.74
CA GLN A 35 -11.63 -3.35 3.74
C GLN A 35 -11.09 -4.61 4.40
N ALA A 36 -11.73 -5.76 4.14
CA ALA A 36 -11.12 -7.05 4.46
C ALA A 36 -9.80 -7.21 3.67
N SER A 37 -8.88 -8.02 4.18
CA SER A 37 -7.59 -8.26 3.51
C SER A 37 -7.82 -8.71 2.07
N ALA A 38 -7.37 -7.90 1.12
CA ALA A 38 -7.52 -8.13 -0.30
C ALA A 38 -6.38 -7.48 -1.10
N VAL A 39 -6.15 -8.00 -2.31
CA VAL A 39 -5.24 -7.39 -3.26
C VAL A 39 -5.85 -6.08 -3.77
N GLY A 40 -5.09 -5.00 -3.67
CA GLY A 40 -5.52 -3.66 -4.06
C GLY A 40 -6.32 -2.92 -3.00
N ILE A 41 -6.63 -1.65 -3.33
CA ILE A 41 -7.42 -0.76 -2.50
C ILE A 41 -8.31 0.13 -3.38
N VAL A 42 -9.46 -0.42 -3.75
CA VAL A 42 -10.38 0.24 -4.68
C VAL A 42 -11.06 1.48 -4.08
N ASN A 43 -11.12 1.56 -2.75
CA ASN A 43 -11.75 2.67 -2.02
C ASN A 43 -11.03 4.01 -2.22
N LEU A 44 -9.76 4.01 -2.64
CA LEU A 44 -8.99 5.23 -2.94
C LEU A 44 -9.17 5.74 -4.37
N THR A 45 -10.02 5.09 -5.16
CA THR A 45 -10.32 5.45 -6.55
C THR A 45 -11.81 5.69 -6.77
N THR A 46 -12.15 6.28 -7.92
CA THR A 46 -13.54 6.49 -8.31
C THR A 46 -14.27 5.15 -8.52
N PRO A 47 -15.58 5.07 -8.23
CA PRO A 47 -16.45 6.14 -7.74
C PRO A 47 -16.45 6.32 -6.20
N LEU A 48 -15.66 5.54 -5.45
CA LEU A 48 -15.69 5.54 -3.99
C LEU A 48 -14.95 6.75 -3.38
N SER A 49 -13.92 7.24 -4.06
CA SER A 49 -13.25 8.52 -3.78
C SER A 49 -13.26 9.38 -5.04
N ASP A 50 -13.77 10.60 -4.93
CA ASP A 50 -13.78 11.59 -6.00
C ASP A 50 -13.40 12.99 -5.43
N PRO A 51 -12.22 13.55 -5.80
CA PRO A 51 -11.25 13.02 -6.75
C PRO A 51 -10.52 11.75 -6.26
N PRO A 52 -9.98 10.91 -7.17
CA PRO A 52 -9.22 9.72 -6.79
C PRO A 52 -7.87 10.10 -6.16
N TYR A 53 -7.45 9.34 -5.13
CA TYR A 53 -6.18 9.57 -4.42
C TYR A 53 -4.98 8.90 -5.09
N ILE A 54 -5.21 7.83 -5.86
CA ILE A 54 -4.17 7.05 -6.58
C ILE A 54 -4.64 6.65 -7.97
N ASP A 55 -3.70 6.22 -8.82
CA ASP A 55 -4.02 5.63 -10.12
C ASP A 55 -4.64 4.23 -9.99
N THR A 56 -5.58 3.94 -10.90
CA THR A 56 -6.29 2.66 -11.04
C THR A 56 -5.39 1.42 -11.10
N VAL A 57 -4.20 1.49 -11.70
CA VAL A 57 -3.29 0.34 -11.76
C VAL A 57 -2.76 -0.02 -10.36
N LEU A 58 -2.42 1.00 -9.56
CA LEU A 58 -1.96 0.78 -8.19
C LEU A 58 -3.13 0.35 -7.28
N ALA A 59 -4.31 0.95 -7.48
CA ALA A 59 -5.53 0.54 -6.79
C ALA A 59 -5.94 -0.91 -7.09
N GLY A 60 -5.66 -1.40 -8.30
CA GLY A 60 -5.84 -2.80 -8.68
C GLY A 60 -4.88 -3.78 -8.01
N GLY A 61 -3.88 -3.29 -7.27
CA GLY A 61 -3.05 -4.10 -6.38
C GLY A 61 -1.93 -4.87 -7.05
N THR A 62 -1.68 -4.73 -8.35
CA THR A 62 -0.47 -5.29 -8.98
C THR A 62 0.17 -4.26 -9.89
N LYS A 63 1.43 -3.89 -9.60
CA LYS A 63 2.15 -2.88 -10.38
C LYS A 63 3.64 -3.18 -10.36
N GLN A 64 4.26 -3.16 -11.54
CA GLN A 64 5.71 -3.30 -11.72
C GLN A 64 6.32 -4.55 -11.05
N GLY A 65 5.59 -5.68 -11.10
CA GLY A 65 6.06 -6.97 -10.58
C GLY A 65 5.85 -7.18 -9.08
N TYR A 66 5.10 -6.29 -8.42
CA TYR A 66 4.73 -6.41 -7.02
C TYR A 66 3.21 -6.42 -6.84
N THR A 67 2.76 -7.21 -5.87
CA THR A 67 1.38 -7.31 -5.44
C THR A 67 1.21 -6.58 -4.11
N PHE A 68 0.26 -5.65 -4.05
CA PHE A 68 -0.06 -4.82 -2.90
C PHE A 68 -1.36 -5.34 -2.28
N THR A 69 -1.29 -5.74 -1.02
CA THR A 69 -2.43 -6.25 -0.25
C THR A 69 -2.76 -5.25 0.85
N TYR A 70 -4.01 -4.85 0.95
CA TYR A 70 -4.51 -3.92 1.95
C TYR A 70 -5.57 -4.59 2.82
N ALA A 71 -5.46 -4.34 4.13
CA ALA A 71 -6.53 -4.61 5.08
C ALA A 71 -6.70 -3.37 5.97
N GLY A 72 -7.92 -2.89 6.12
CA GLY A 72 -8.22 -1.65 6.84
C GLY A 72 -9.42 -1.78 7.75
N THR A 73 -9.31 -1.18 8.93
CA THR A 73 -10.43 -0.86 9.81
C THR A 73 -10.61 0.65 9.84
N GLN A 74 -11.57 1.16 10.62
CA GLN A 74 -11.75 2.59 10.78
C GLN A 74 -10.49 3.30 11.33
N TYR A 75 -9.68 2.63 12.16
CA TYR A 75 -8.61 3.27 12.94
C TYR A 75 -7.21 2.76 12.65
N ALA A 76 -7.07 1.63 11.97
CA ALA A 76 -5.79 1.00 11.70
C ALA A 76 -5.81 0.34 10.32
N TYR A 77 -4.64 0.21 9.71
CA TYR A 77 -4.50 -0.52 8.46
C TYR A 77 -3.19 -1.28 8.38
N THR A 78 -3.15 -2.26 7.49
CA THR A 78 -1.92 -2.92 7.07
C THR A 78 -1.82 -2.88 5.56
N LEU A 79 -0.62 -2.61 5.08
CA LEU A 79 -0.27 -2.62 3.68
C LEU A 79 0.96 -3.50 3.49
N VAL A 80 0.85 -4.52 2.65
CA VAL A 80 1.95 -5.43 2.32
C VAL A 80 2.20 -5.39 0.82
N ALA A 81 3.43 -5.11 0.41
CA ALA A 81 3.90 -5.31 -0.94
C ALA A 81 4.81 -6.54 -1.01
N ALA A 82 4.43 -7.54 -1.79
CA ALA A 82 5.23 -8.75 -2.02
C ALA A 82 5.57 -8.91 -3.51
N PRO A 83 6.72 -9.48 -3.86
CA PRO A 83 7.06 -9.75 -5.25
C PRO A 83 6.05 -10.74 -5.84
N ALA A 84 5.50 -10.44 -7.02
CA ALA A 84 4.59 -11.33 -7.72
C ALA A 84 5.21 -12.71 -8.03
N GLU A 85 6.52 -12.74 -8.31
CA GLU A 85 7.32 -13.96 -8.41
C GLU A 85 8.62 -13.79 -7.63
N LEU A 86 8.73 -14.45 -6.48
CA LEU A 86 9.92 -14.42 -5.63
C LEU A 86 11.16 -14.91 -6.41
N GLY A 87 12.28 -14.20 -6.29
CA GLY A 87 13.51 -14.52 -7.02
C GLY A 87 13.55 -13.99 -8.45
N ARG A 88 12.43 -13.48 -8.99
CA ARG A 88 12.37 -12.96 -10.37
C ARG A 88 11.87 -11.53 -10.48
N THR A 89 10.77 -11.19 -9.80
CA THR A 89 10.28 -9.80 -9.78
C THR A 89 10.76 -9.02 -8.56
N GLY A 90 11.11 -9.71 -7.47
CA GLY A 90 11.78 -9.14 -6.30
C GLY A 90 12.19 -10.22 -5.30
N ASN A 91 13.00 -9.85 -4.32
CA ASN A 91 13.45 -10.74 -3.23
C ASN A 91 12.94 -10.31 -1.86
N ARG A 92 12.56 -9.03 -1.72
CA ARG A 92 12.09 -8.45 -0.46
C ARG A 92 10.62 -8.09 -0.55
N SER A 93 9.92 -8.25 0.57
CA SER A 93 8.59 -7.68 0.80
C SER A 93 8.69 -6.42 1.64
N PHE A 94 7.65 -5.59 1.57
CA PHE A 94 7.56 -4.35 2.32
C PHE A 94 6.24 -4.25 3.06
N PHE A 95 6.28 -3.62 4.23
CA PHE A 95 5.13 -3.43 5.11
C PHE A 95 4.98 -1.96 5.48
N ALA A 96 3.74 -1.49 5.63
CA ALA A 96 3.41 -0.23 6.29
C ALA A 96 2.07 -0.36 7.03
N ASP A 97 1.90 0.44 8.07
CA ASP A 97 0.68 0.58 8.86
C ASP A 97 0.38 2.07 9.10
N GLU A 98 -0.57 2.38 9.99
CA GLU A 98 -0.96 3.76 10.32
C GLU A 98 0.18 4.63 10.89
N SER A 99 1.33 4.05 11.27
CA SER A 99 2.52 4.86 11.61
C SER A 99 3.09 5.62 10.39
N GLY A 100 2.75 5.17 9.18
CA GLY A 100 3.27 5.71 7.92
C GLY A 100 4.72 5.31 7.62
N VAL A 101 5.35 4.50 8.46
CA VAL A 101 6.72 4.01 8.26
C VAL A 101 6.71 2.78 7.35
N VAL A 102 7.41 2.86 6.22
CA VAL A 102 7.63 1.70 5.36
C VAL A 102 8.79 0.87 5.90
N ARG A 103 8.65 -0.45 5.91
CA ARG A 103 9.58 -1.41 6.49
C ARG A 103 9.86 -2.54 5.52
N VAL A 104 11.06 -3.14 5.58
CA VAL A 104 11.33 -4.43 4.95
C VAL A 104 10.72 -5.54 5.80
N GLY A 105 9.85 -6.35 5.20
CA GLY A 105 9.15 -7.45 5.87
C GLY A 105 7.68 -7.50 5.48
N THR A 106 6.90 -8.24 6.27
CA THR A 106 5.45 -8.42 6.07
C THR A 106 4.63 -7.95 7.28
N ASP A 107 5.28 -7.38 8.30
CA ASP A 107 4.66 -6.87 9.52
C ASP A 107 5.46 -5.70 10.12
N ALA A 108 4.95 -5.14 11.22
CA ALA A 108 5.51 -3.98 11.90
C ALA A 108 6.87 -4.22 12.57
N THR A 109 7.31 -5.47 12.72
CA THR A 109 8.63 -5.81 13.29
C THR A 109 9.78 -5.64 12.29
N GLY A 110 9.44 -5.40 11.02
CA GLY A 110 10.40 -5.15 9.95
C GLY A 110 11.28 -3.91 10.16
N THR A 111 12.44 -3.92 9.51
CA THR A 111 13.40 -2.80 9.54
C THR A 111 12.88 -1.63 8.72
N PRO A 112 12.80 -0.40 9.26
CA PRO A 112 12.45 0.79 8.47
C PRO A 112 13.34 0.97 7.25
N ILE A 113 12.77 1.46 6.16
CA ILE A 113 13.51 1.94 5.00
C ILE A 113 13.45 3.46 4.96
N GLU A 114 14.59 4.09 4.69
CA GLU A 114 14.70 5.52 4.39
C GLU A 114 14.38 5.82 2.93
#